data_AF-A0A5B9FS18-F1
#
_entry.id   AF-A0A5B9FS18-F1
#
_cell.length_a   1.000
_cell.length_b   1.000
_cell.length_c   1.000
_cell.angle_alpha   90.00
_cell.angle_beta   90.00
_cell.angle_gamma   90.00
#
_symmetry.space_group_name_H-M   'P 1'
#
loop_
_entity.id
_entity.type
_entity.pdbx_description
1 polymer ?
#
loop_
_entity_poly.entity_id
_entity_poly.type
_entity_poly.pdbx_seq_one_letter_code
_entity_poly.pdbx_strand_id
1 'polypeptide(L)'
;MKKILFFLLLFPLTVSAKFYDGTITLSNGSVKMGMVEIPKHSKSKNIRFKSNEKAKAVNVEIKGINGFTIFDDGKTYNYMTLKLANIKTFKKEFNIDDEVAWVRVESEGTISIVVAYTKSLDGYVGPVYYLHKKGEDHCKYLTVFYADNMFHINEFANIKYMCKIIFKDSCPELVENLSKDAFKEKGLVLLNDLYNEYCGE
;
A
#
# COMPACT_ATOMS: atom_id res chain seq x y z
N MET A 1 19.61 -26.07 52.16
CA MET A 1 19.99 -25.65 50.78
C MET A 1 18.83 -25.98 49.84
N LYS A 2 18.58 -25.18 48.79
CA LYS A 2 17.49 -25.26 47.79
C LYS A 2 16.31 -24.27 47.99
N LYS A 3 16.54 -22.96 47.81
CA LYS A 3 15.48 -21.98 47.46
C LYS A 3 15.99 -20.79 46.63
N ILE A 4 16.90 -21.02 45.68
CA ILE A 4 17.35 -19.97 44.75
C ILE A 4 17.49 -20.61 43.37
N LEU A 5 16.38 -20.79 42.64
CA LEU A 5 16.43 -21.09 41.21
C LEU A 5 15.09 -20.84 40.50
N PHE A 6 14.50 -19.64 40.68
CA PHE A 6 13.27 -19.28 39.93
C PHE A 6 13.22 -17.80 39.52
N PHE A 7 14.38 -17.17 39.29
CA PHE A 7 14.47 -15.75 38.93
C PHE A 7 14.98 -15.48 37.50
N LEU A 8 15.12 -16.52 36.65
CA LEU A 8 15.83 -16.40 35.36
C LEU A 8 14.95 -16.44 34.10
N LEU A 9 13.63 -16.25 34.21
CA LEU A 9 12.69 -16.43 33.09
C LEU A 9 11.78 -15.24 32.80
N LEU A 10 12.20 -14.04 33.19
CA LEU A 10 11.55 -12.78 32.80
C LEU A 10 12.54 -11.90 32.02
N PHE A 11 13.21 -12.47 31.01
CA PHE A 11 13.75 -11.60 29.96
C PHE A 11 12.56 -11.19 29.09
N PRO A 12 12.10 -9.92 29.14
CA PRO A 12 11.17 -9.44 28.14
C PRO A 12 11.88 -9.62 26.80
N LEU A 13 11.33 -10.48 25.93
CA LEU A 13 11.71 -10.53 24.54
C LEU A 13 11.37 -9.15 23.96
N THR A 14 12.34 -8.23 23.99
CA THR A 14 12.19 -6.92 23.38
C THR A 14 12.20 -7.16 21.88
N VAL A 15 11.01 -7.35 21.30
CA VAL A 15 10.79 -7.35 19.85
C VAL A 15 11.20 -5.97 19.36
N SER A 16 12.47 -5.86 18.95
CA SER A 16 12.99 -4.65 18.33
C SER A 16 12.41 -4.58 16.92
N ALA A 17 11.83 -3.43 16.57
CA ALA A 17 11.32 -3.23 15.22
C ALA A 17 12.46 -3.32 14.19
N LYS A 18 12.22 -4.01 13.07
CA LYS A 18 13.19 -4.16 11.98
C LYS A 18 13.28 -2.84 11.21
N PHE A 19 14.51 -2.35 11.05
CA PHE A 19 14.85 -1.22 10.18
C PHE A 19 15.47 -1.76 8.89
N TYR A 20 15.18 -1.08 7.78
CA TYR A 20 15.67 -1.43 6.44
C TYR A 20 16.42 -0.24 5.87
N ASP A 21 17.50 -0.47 5.13
CA ASP A 21 18.13 0.60 4.36
C ASP A 21 17.12 1.18 3.37
N GLY A 22 17.18 2.49 3.15
CA GLY A 22 16.14 3.16 2.39
C GLY A 22 16.30 4.67 2.29
N THR A 23 15.27 5.28 1.72
CA THR A 23 15.19 6.73 1.58
C THR A 23 13.81 7.25 1.98
N ILE A 24 13.75 8.49 2.46
CA ILE A 24 12.51 9.24 2.66
C ILE A 24 12.56 10.46 1.74
N THR A 25 11.53 10.61 0.91
CA THR A 25 11.33 11.80 0.08
C THR A 25 10.35 12.74 0.78
N LEU A 26 10.85 13.90 1.21
CA LEU A 26 10.05 14.91 1.88
C LEU A 26 9.18 15.68 0.89
N SER A 27 8.14 16.35 1.40
CA SER A 27 7.20 17.13 0.56
C SER A 27 7.83 18.29 -0.19
N ASN A 28 8.99 18.78 0.25
CA ASN A 28 9.79 19.77 -0.46
C ASN A 28 10.73 19.16 -1.53
N GLY A 29 10.62 17.86 -1.81
CA GLY A 29 11.45 17.13 -2.77
C GLY A 29 12.82 16.71 -2.25
N SER A 30 13.22 17.11 -1.03
CA SER A 30 14.50 16.67 -0.47
C SER A 30 14.45 15.19 -0.06
N VAL A 31 15.57 14.50 -0.27
CA VAL A 31 15.69 13.06 -0.01
C VAL A 31 16.64 12.84 1.17
N LYS A 32 16.20 12.04 2.15
CA LYS A 32 17.02 11.59 3.29
C LYS A 32 17.36 10.11 3.12
N MET A 33 18.64 9.79 3.05
CA MET A 33 19.13 8.40 3.05
C MET A 33 19.38 7.92 4.47
N GLY A 34 19.05 6.67 4.75
CA GLY A 34 19.28 6.06 6.06
C GLY A 34 18.53 4.75 6.20
N MET A 35 18.01 4.48 7.40
CA MET A 35 17.20 3.31 7.67
C MET A 35 15.78 3.68 8.06
N VAL A 36 14.82 2.93 7.54
CA VAL A 36 13.38 3.16 7.68
C VAL A 36 12.73 1.95 8.33
N GLU A 37 11.84 2.20 9.30
CA GLU A 37 10.93 1.18 9.82
C GLU A 37 9.62 1.24 9.07
N ILE A 38 9.18 0.12 8.50
CA ILE A 38 7.90 0.03 7.80
C ILE A 38 6.77 0.32 8.81
N PRO A 39 5.88 1.28 8.54
CA PRO A 39 4.76 1.56 9.44
C PRO A 39 3.86 0.33 9.62
N LYS A 40 3.43 0.07 10.86
CA LYS A 40 2.62 -1.11 11.20
C LYS A 40 1.24 -1.14 10.53
N HIS A 41 0.73 0.02 10.13
CA HIS A 41 -0.54 0.19 9.41
C HIS A 41 -0.46 1.40 8.49
N SER A 42 -1.22 1.39 7.40
CA SER A 42 -1.19 2.46 6.40
C SER A 42 -1.57 3.84 6.96
N LYS A 43 -2.40 3.90 8.00
CA LYS A 43 -2.78 5.17 8.66
C LYS A 43 -1.81 5.64 9.76
N SER A 44 -0.58 5.11 9.79
CA SER A 44 0.40 5.53 10.79
C SER A 44 0.78 6.99 10.56
N LYS A 45 0.59 7.84 11.56
CA LYS A 45 0.88 9.29 11.46
C LYS A 45 2.37 9.60 11.27
N ASN A 46 3.24 8.66 11.64
CA ASN A 46 4.68 8.82 11.60
C ASN A 46 5.34 7.61 10.96
N ILE A 47 6.51 7.85 10.39
CA ILE A 47 7.49 6.83 10.04
C ILE A 47 8.73 6.98 10.95
N ARG A 48 9.33 5.87 11.35
CA ARG A 48 10.57 5.90 12.15
C ARG A 48 11.78 5.83 11.22
N PHE A 49 12.71 6.75 11.42
CA PHE A 49 13.89 6.92 10.59
C PHE A 49 15.16 6.98 11.44
N LYS A 50 16.25 6.41 10.92
CA LYS A 50 17.61 6.57 11.45
C LYS A 50 18.52 7.03 10.32
N SER A 51 19.43 7.96 10.58
CA SER A 51 20.44 8.34 9.57
C SER A 51 21.52 7.27 9.35
N ASN A 52 21.71 6.36 10.31
CA ASN A 52 22.57 5.18 10.23
C ASN A 52 22.22 4.20 11.37
N GLU A 53 22.83 3.02 11.39
CA GLU A 53 22.55 1.96 12.38
C GLU A 53 22.63 2.41 13.84
N LYS A 54 23.63 3.24 14.16
CA LYS A 54 23.93 3.73 15.52
C LYS A 54 23.09 4.95 15.91
N ALA A 55 22.45 5.60 14.95
CA ALA A 55 21.65 6.78 15.21
C ALA A 55 20.37 6.42 15.99
N LYS A 56 19.94 7.33 16.86
CA LYS A 56 18.64 7.23 17.52
C LYS A 56 17.54 7.38 16.47
N ALA A 57 16.51 6.54 16.57
CA ALA A 57 15.35 6.66 15.71
C ALA A 57 14.59 7.96 15.99
N VAL A 58 14.23 8.69 14.95
CA VAL A 58 13.36 9.87 14.98
C VAL A 58 12.04 9.56 14.30
N ASN A 59 10.95 10.17 14.80
CA ASN A 59 9.66 10.12 14.13
C ASN A 59 9.60 11.25 13.10
N VAL A 60 9.18 10.93 11.88
CA VAL A 60 8.91 11.91 10.84
C VAL A 60 7.43 11.83 10.48
N GLU A 61 6.74 12.96 10.51
CA GLU A 61 5.29 13.03 10.27
C GLU A 61 4.96 12.77 8.80
N ILE A 62 3.92 11.96 8.56
CA ILE A 62 3.45 11.58 7.22
C ILE A 62 3.12 12.79 6.34
N LYS A 63 2.60 13.87 6.93
CA LYS A 63 2.21 15.09 6.21
C LYS A 63 3.40 15.81 5.55
N GLY A 64 4.62 15.55 6.02
CA GLY A 64 5.85 16.13 5.46
C GLY A 64 6.58 15.21 4.49
N ILE A 65 5.97 14.09 4.09
CA ILE A 65 6.59 13.04 3.29
C ILE A 65 5.74 12.73 2.07
N ASN A 66 6.36 12.70 0.89
CA ASN A 66 5.73 12.26 -0.36
C ASN A 66 5.77 10.74 -0.51
N GLY A 67 6.84 10.10 -0.01
CA GLY A 67 7.01 8.66 -0.07
C GLY A 67 8.31 8.22 0.58
N PHE A 68 8.50 6.91 0.65
CA PHE A 68 9.75 6.30 1.10
C PHE A 68 10.03 5.03 0.31
N THR A 69 11.29 4.65 0.27
CA THR A 69 11.75 3.43 -0.38
C THR A 69 12.54 2.61 0.63
N ILE A 70 12.37 1.29 0.59
CA ILE A 70 13.21 0.35 1.35
C ILE A 70 13.90 -0.62 0.40
N PHE A 71 15.08 -1.07 0.82
CA PHE A 71 15.89 -2.06 0.14
C PHE A 71 16.01 -3.29 1.05
N ASP A 72 15.52 -4.44 0.59
CA ASP A 72 15.53 -5.71 1.35
C ASP A 72 15.77 -6.85 0.36
N ASP A 73 16.79 -7.67 0.60
CA ASP A 73 17.14 -8.84 -0.22
C ASP A 73 17.20 -8.59 -1.73
N GLY A 74 17.86 -7.49 -2.14
CA GLY A 74 18.02 -7.11 -3.55
C GLY A 74 16.74 -6.61 -4.22
N LYS A 75 15.65 -6.46 -3.46
CA LYS A 75 14.39 -5.89 -3.91
C LYS A 75 14.23 -4.47 -3.39
N THR A 76 13.60 -3.65 -4.21
CA THR A 76 13.22 -2.29 -3.87
C THR A 76 11.71 -2.24 -3.69
N TYR A 77 11.25 -1.72 -2.55
CA TYR A 77 9.83 -1.51 -2.30
C TYR A 77 9.56 -0.02 -2.14
N ASN A 78 8.70 0.49 -3.01
CA ASN A 78 8.33 1.91 -3.03
C ASN A 78 7.02 2.11 -2.28
N TYR A 79 6.95 3.18 -1.50
CA TYR A 79 5.78 3.60 -0.77
C TYR A 79 5.47 5.06 -1.09
N MET A 80 4.18 5.36 -1.20
CA MET A 80 3.67 6.70 -1.47
C MET A 80 2.77 7.15 -0.31
N THR A 81 2.71 8.46 -0.13
CA THR A 81 1.73 9.11 0.75
C THR A 81 0.55 9.56 -0.10
N LEU A 82 -0.59 8.87 -0.01
CA LEU A 82 -1.81 9.19 -0.77
C LEU A 82 -3.04 9.23 0.14
N LYS A 83 -4.04 10.02 -0.21
CA LYS A 83 -5.38 9.87 0.38
C LYS A 83 -6.06 8.61 -0.18
N LEU A 84 -6.88 7.95 0.63
CA LEU A 84 -7.63 6.77 0.21
C LEU A 84 -9.05 7.19 -0.15
N ALA A 85 -9.51 6.88 -1.35
CA ALA A 85 -10.87 7.15 -1.79
C ALA A 85 -11.67 5.83 -1.77
N ASN A 86 -12.64 5.74 -0.87
CA ASN A 86 -13.47 4.56 -0.66
C ASN A 86 -14.86 4.75 -1.27
N ILE A 87 -15.48 3.68 -1.78
CA ILE A 87 -16.84 3.76 -2.29
C ILE A 87 -17.82 4.06 -1.15
N LYS A 88 -18.72 5.03 -1.33
CA LYS A 88 -19.81 5.27 -0.39
C LYS A 88 -20.80 4.11 -0.48
N THR A 89 -21.11 3.46 0.64
CA THR A 89 -22.10 2.37 0.68
C THR A 89 -23.39 2.81 -0.02
N PHE A 90 -23.85 2.01 -1.00
CA PHE A 90 -25.03 2.26 -1.84
C PHE A 90 -24.94 3.39 -2.88
N LYS A 91 -23.79 4.07 -3.04
CA LYS A 91 -23.57 5.08 -4.09
C LYS A 91 -22.40 4.68 -5.00
N LYS A 92 -22.49 4.99 -6.29
CA LYS A 92 -21.39 4.80 -7.26
C LYS A 92 -20.39 5.97 -7.22
N GLU A 93 -20.12 6.48 -6.02
CA GLU A 93 -19.30 7.66 -5.79
C GLU A 93 -18.23 7.36 -4.75
N PHE A 94 -17.04 7.90 -4.96
CA PHE A 94 -15.94 7.80 -4.01
C PHE A 94 -15.99 8.92 -2.97
N ASN A 95 -15.71 8.57 -1.71
CA ASN A 95 -15.39 9.51 -0.64
C ASN A 95 -13.88 9.51 -0.44
N ILE A 96 -13.24 10.64 -0.73
CA ILE A 96 -11.81 10.84 -0.47
C ILE A 96 -11.65 11.10 1.02
N ASP A 97 -10.76 10.34 1.66
CA ASP A 97 -10.42 10.53 3.07
C ASP A 97 -9.60 11.82 3.27
N ASP A 98 -9.85 12.51 4.37
CA ASP A 98 -9.12 13.75 4.71
C ASP A 98 -7.69 13.46 5.16
N GLU A 99 -7.45 12.25 5.67
CA GLU A 99 -6.13 11.79 6.09
C GLU A 99 -5.40 10.99 5.01
N VAL A 100 -4.11 11.31 4.84
CA VAL A 100 -3.18 10.53 4.01
C VAL A 100 -2.84 9.19 4.64
N ALA A 101 -2.38 8.27 3.81
CA ALA A 101 -1.97 6.92 4.19
C ALA A 101 -0.69 6.52 3.44
N TRP A 102 0.09 5.64 4.07
CA TRP A 102 1.18 4.92 3.42
C TRP A 102 0.61 3.81 2.55
N VAL A 103 0.89 3.86 1.25
CA VAL A 103 0.54 2.78 0.32
C VAL A 103 1.80 2.26 -0.35
N ARG A 104 1.94 0.94 -0.48
CA ARG A 104 3.04 0.33 -1.24
C ARG A 104 2.66 0.24 -2.70
N VAL A 105 3.59 0.52 -3.60
CA VAL A 105 3.40 0.39 -5.05
C VAL A 105 3.68 -1.07 -5.45
N GLU A 106 2.66 -1.75 -5.99
CA GLU A 106 2.77 -3.13 -6.50
C GLU A 106 3.10 -3.17 -8.00
N SER A 107 2.54 -2.21 -8.75
CA SER A 107 2.79 -2.08 -10.18
C SER A 107 2.69 -0.61 -10.56
N GLU A 108 3.77 -0.07 -11.13
CA GLU A 108 3.86 1.32 -11.54
C GLU A 108 3.51 1.50 -13.02
N GLY A 109 2.83 2.60 -13.34
CA GLY A 109 2.41 2.97 -14.69
C GLY A 109 1.66 4.30 -14.71
N THR A 110 1.07 4.67 -15.84
CA THR A 110 0.18 5.84 -15.96
C THR A 110 -0.98 5.76 -14.98
N ILE A 111 -1.52 4.56 -14.83
CA ILE A 111 -2.19 4.11 -13.62
C ILE A 111 -1.26 3.14 -12.86
N SER A 112 -1.30 3.20 -11.55
CA SER A 112 -0.50 2.36 -10.66
C SER A 112 -1.42 1.57 -9.73
N ILE A 113 -1.04 0.32 -9.47
CA ILE A 113 -1.68 -0.53 -8.46
C ILE A 113 -0.93 -0.32 -7.16
N VAL A 114 -1.65 0.13 -6.14
CA VAL A 114 -1.09 0.38 -4.80
C VAL A 114 -1.86 -0.37 -3.73
N VAL A 115 -1.19 -0.75 -2.65
CA VAL A 115 -1.77 -1.51 -1.55
C VAL A 115 -1.68 -0.76 -0.23
N ALA A 116 -2.79 -0.72 0.50
CA ALA A 116 -2.85 -0.28 1.88
C ALA A 116 -3.04 -1.49 2.80
N TYR A 117 -2.21 -1.57 3.85
CA TYR A 117 -2.33 -2.57 4.90
C TYR A 117 -3.19 -2.00 6.03
N THR A 118 -4.29 -2.68 6.33
CA THR A 118 -5.16 -2.32 7.43
C THR A 118 -5.09 -3.38 8.53
N LYS A 119 -5.09 -2.93 9.79
CA LYS A 119 -5.25 -3.81 10.94
C LYS A 119 -6.65 -3.56 11.48
N SER A 120 -7.52 -4.57 11.54
CA SER A 120 -8.77 -4.43 12.29
C SER A 120 -8.51 -4.72 13.78
N LEU A 121 -9.48 -4.32 14.60
CA LEU A 121 -9.51 -4.62 16.03
C LEU A 121 -9.52 -6.13 16.33
N ASP A 122 -9.98 -6.96 15.38
CA ASP A 122 -10.17 -8.41 15.55
C ASP A 122 -9.18 -9.28 14.75
N GLY A 123 -8.29 -8.69 13.94
CA GLY A 123 -7.35 -9.48 13.13
C GLY A 123 -6.74 -8.75 11.91
N TYR A 124 -5.96 -9.51 11.13
CA TYR A 124 -5.36 -9.05 9.88
C TYR A 124 -6.47 -8.90 8.82
N VAL A 125 -6.77 -7.66 8.44
CA VAL A 125 -7.56 -7.42 7.21
C VAL A 125 -6.56 -7.47 6.08
N GLY A 126 -6.82 -8.34 5.11
CA GLY A 126 -5.92 -8.55 3.99
C GLY A 126 -5.61 -7.28 3.21
N PRO A 127 -4.62 -7.32 2.31
CA PRO A 127 -4.23 -6.17 1.51
C PRO A 127 -5.42 -5.56 0.78
N VAL A 128 -5.61 -4.25 0.95
CA VAL A 128 -6.62 -3.49 0.21
C VAL A 128 -5.93 -2.80 -0.95
N TYR A 129 -6.35 -3.13 -2.17
CA TYR A 129 -5.80 -2.61 -3.41
C TYR A 129 -6.58 -1.39 -3.89
N TYR A 130 -5.84 -0.43 -4.42
CA TYR A 130 -6.33 0.81 -4.98
C TYR A 130 -5.68 1.06 -6.34
N LEU A 131 -6.38 1.81 -7.18
CA LEU A 131 -5.85 2.39 -8.40
C LEU A 131 -5.44 3.84 -8.14
N HIS A 132 -4.20 4.17 -8.46
CA HIS A 132 -3.68 5.54 -8.43
C HIS A 132 -3.42 6.01 -9.84
N LYS A 133 -4.00 7.14 -10.25
CA LYS A 133 -3.64 7.78 -11.53
C LYS A 133 -2.52 8.78 -11.29
N LYS A 134 -1.49 8.76 -12.16
CA LYS A 134 -0.37 9.69 -12.07
C LYS A 134 -0.86 11.14 -11.99
N GLY A 135 -0.35 11.88 -11.00
CA GLY A 135 -0.72 13.27 -10.74
C GLY A 135 -1.90 13.46 -9.77
N GLU A 136 -2.65 12.42 -9.42
CA GLU A 136 -3.68 12.50 -8.38
C GLU A 136 -3.04 12.41 -6.97
N ASP A 137 -3.61 13.11 -5.98
CA ASP A 137 -3.20 13.08 -4.56
C ASP A 137 -3.89 11.94 -3.77
N HIS A 138 -4.72 11.15 -4.44
CA HIS A 138 -5.53 10.09 -3.87
C HIS A 138 -5.54 8.86 -4.79
N CYS A 139 -5.84 7.71 -4.20
CA CYS A 139 -6.09 6.47 -4.95
C CYS A 139 -7.50 5.96 -4.69
N LYS A 140 -8.10 5.30 -5.68
CA LYS A 140 -9.50 4.83 -5.66
C LYS A 140 -9.55 3.35 -5.33
N TYR A 141 -10.39 2.98 -4.37
CA TYR A 141 -10.58 1.60 -3.94
C TYR A 141 -10.87 0.69 -5.13
N LEU A 142 -10.20 -0.46 -5.18
CA LEU A 142 -10.40 -1.47 -6.22
C LEU A 142 -10.94 -2.77 -5.64
N THR A 143 -10.22 -3.39 -4.72
CA THR A 143 -10.61 -4.68 -4.14
C THR A 143 -9.84 -4.97 -2.86
N VAL A 144 -10.30 -5.94 -2.08
CA VAL A 144 -9.58 -6.51 -0.95
C VAL A 144 -9.36 -7.99 -1.23
N PHE A 145 -8.17 -8.52 -0.92
CA PHE A 145 -7.93 -9.97 -0.95
C PHE A 145 -7.81 -10.50 0.47
N TYR A 146 -8.76 -11.34 0.87
CA TYR A 146 -8.72 -12.01 2.16
C TYR A 146 -7.91 -13.32 2.03
N ALA A 147 -6.71 -13.33 2.64
CA ALA A 147 -5.74 -14.44 2.73
C ALA A 147 -5.01 -14.85 1.43
N ASP A 148 -3.77 -15.33 1.62
CA ASP A 148 -2.84 -15.74 0.57
C ASP A 148 -3.33 -17.02 -0.13
N ASN A 149 -3.54 -16.93 -1.45
CA ASN A 149 -3.53 -18.05 -2.41
C ASN A 149 -4.80 -18.88 -2.68
N MET A 150 -6.02 -18.48 -2.32
CA MET A 150 -7.21 -19.21 -2.81
C MET A 150 -8.29 -18.28 -3.41
N PHE A 151 -8.24 -18.18 -4.75
CA PHE A 151 -9.28 -17.73 -5.68
C PHE A 151 -9.56 -16.22 -5.82
N HIS A 152 -8.56 -15.48 -6.30
CA HIS A 152 -8.74 -14.11 -6.86
C HIS A 152 -9.77 -14.02 -8.00
N ILE A 153 -10.14 -15.14 -8.61
CA ILE A 153 -11.15 -15.20 -9.69
C ILE A 153 -12.54 -14.76 -9.19
N ASN A 154 -12.87 -15.01 -7.90
CA ASN A 154 -14.15 -14.61 -7.34
C ASN A 154 -14.28 -13.09 -7.25
N GLU A 155 -13.16 -12.38 -7.16
CA GLU A 155 -13.12 -10.91 -7.15
C GLU A 155 -13.21 -10.29 -8.55
N PHE A 156 -13.11 -11.07 -9.64
CA PHE A 156 -13.14 -10.49 -11.00
C PHE A 156 -14.41 -9.66 -11.26
N ALA A 157 -15.57 -10.13 -10.79
CA ALA A 157 -16.82 -9.39 -10.94
C ALA A 157 -16.79 -8.06 -10.19
N ASN A 158 -16.23 -8.05 -8.97
CA ASN A 158 -16.06 -6.86 -8.15
C ASN A 158 -15.04 -5.89 -8.78
N ILE A 159 -13.89 -6.39 -9.23
CA ILE A 159 -12.86 -5.61 -9.94
C ILE A 159 -13.43 -4.98 -11.20
N LYS A 160 -14.14 -5.75 -12.04
CA LYS A 160 -14.77 -5.24 -13.26
C LYS A 160 -15.84 -4.19 -12.94
N TYR A 161 -16.60 -4.38 -11.85
CA TYR A 161 -17.56 -3.38 -11.37
C TYR A 161 -16.87 -2.09 -10.89
N MET A 162 -15.78 -2.20 -10.13
CA MET A 162 -15.04 -1.03 -9.69
C MET A 162 -14.37 -0.29 -10.86
N CYS A 163 -13.82 -1.02 -11.84
CA CYS A 163 -13.29 -0.42 -13.07
C CYS A 163 -14.39 0.31 -13.85
N LYS A 164 -15.61 -0.24 -13.93
CA LYS A 164 -16.78 0.45 -14.52
C LYS A 164 -17.06 1.79 -13.85
N ILE A 165 -16.88 1.90 -12.53
CA ILE A 165 -17.08 3.16 -11.81
C ILE A 165 -15.91 4.11 -12.05
N ILE A 166 -14.68 3.63 -11.89
CA ILE A 166 -13.46 4.44 -11.96
C ILE A 166 -13.25 5.03 -13.35
N PHE A 167 -13.48 4.24 -14.40
CA PHE A 167 -13.16 4.60 -15.77
C PHE A 167 -14.37 4.98 -16.62
N LYS A 168 -15.55 5.11 -16.01
CA LYS A 168 -16.83 5.36 -16.70
C LYS A 168 -16.74 6.46 -17.76
N ASP A 169 -16.11 7.57 -17.39
CA ASP A 169 -16.09 8.79 -18.20
C ASP A 169 -14.72 9.02 -18.87
N SER A 170 -13.71 8.22 -18.54
CA SER A 170 -12.32 8.45 -18.99
C SER A 170 -11.74 7.35 -19.88
N CYS A 171 -12.22 6.11 -19.74
CA CYS A 171 -11.60 4.93 -20.37
C CYS A 171 -12.58 3.73 -20.38
N PRO A 172 -13.75 3.86 -21.03
CA PRO A 172 -14.73 2.76 -21.06
C PRO A 172 -14.20 1.51 -21.77
N GLU A 173 -13.34 1.66 -22.79
CA GLU A 173 -12.77 0.56 -23.58
C GLU A 173 -11.93 -0.42 -22.75
N LEU A 174 -11.22 0.05 -21.72
CA LEU A 174 -10.51 -0.84 -20.78
C LEU A 174 -11.47 -1.84 -20.14
N VAL A 175 -12.66 -1.38 -19.76
CA VAL A 175 -13.66 -2.20 -19.07
C VAL A 175 -14.29 -3.21 -20.01
N GLU A 176 -14.48 -2.83 -21.27
CA GLU A 176 -15.00 -3.70 -22.33
C GLU A 176 -14.03 -4.84 -22.60
N ASN A 177 -12.74 -4.53 -22.69
CA ASN A 177 -11.66 -5.48 -22.95
C ASN A 177 -11.16 -6.24 -21.71
N LEU A 178 -11.58 -5.84 -20.50
CA LEU A 178 -11.28 -6.58 -19.28
C LEU A 178 -12.04 -7.91 -19.25
N SER A 179 -11.35 -8.99 -19.59
CA SER A 179 -11.86 -10.37 -19.60
C SER A 179 -11.39 -11.19 -18.41
N LYS A 180 -12.20 -12.18 -18.02
CA LYS A 180 -11.90 -13.06 -16.88
C LYS A 180 -10.68 -13.93 -17.12
N ASP A 181 -10.50 -14.38 -18.36
CA ASP A 181 -9.39 -15.26 -18.75
C ASP A 181 -8.06 -14.51 -18.74
N ALA A 182 -8.01 -13.32 -19.34
CA ALA A 182 -6.82 -12.47 -19.27
C ALA A 182 -6.50 -12.07 -17.83
N PHE A 183 -7.52 -11.77 -17.02
CA PHE A 183 -7.32 -11.45 -15.60
C PHE A 183 -6.78 -12.63 -14.79
N LYS A 184 -7.18 -13.87 -15.11
CA LYS A 184 -6.67 -15.07 -14.45
C LYS A 184 -5.17 -15.26 -14.71
N GLU A 185 -4.69 -14.88 -15.89
CA GLU A 185 -3.28 -15.00 -16.28
C GLU A 185 -2.43 -13.87 -15.71
N LYS A 186 -2.88 -12.62 -15.87
CA LYS A 186 -2.07 -11.41 -15.58
C LYS A 186 -2.40 -10.74 -14.25
N GLY A 187 -3.50 -11.10 -13.59
CA GLY A 187 -3.95 -10.48 -12.35
C GLY A 187 -4.22 -8.97 -12.48
N LEU A 188 -3.93 -8.22 -11.43
CA LEU A 188 -4.16 -6.76 -11.38
C LEU A 188 -3.28 -5.97 -12.35
N VAL A 189 -2.13 -6.52 -12.77
CA VAL A 189 -1.22 -5.86 -13.72
C VAL A 189 -1.88 -5.67 -15.09
N LEU A 190 -2.84 -6.54 -15.45
CA LEU A 190 -3.64 -6.39 -16.67
C LEU A 190 -4.29 -5.01 -16.79
N LEU A 191 -4.67 -4.39 -15.67
CA LEU A 191 -5.33 -3.09 -15.71
C LEU A 191 -4.40 -2.03 -16.31
N ASN A 192 -3.10 -2.07 -15.97
CA ASN A 192 -2.11 -1.16 -16.53
C ASN A 192 -1.93 -1.39 -18.03
N ASP A 193 -1.85 -2.65 -18.46
CA ASP A 193 -1.75 -3.03 -19.89
C ASP A 193 -2.92 -2.45 -20.68
N LEU A 194 -4.15 -2.74 -20.24
CA LEU A 194 -5.37 -2.27 -20.91
C LEU A 194 -5.50 -0.75 -20.88
N TYR A 195 -5.10 -0.10 -19.78
CA TYR A 195 -5.14 1.36 -19.72
C TYR A 195 -4.18 1.98 -20.74
N ASN A 196 -2.96 1.46 -20.84
CA ASN A 196 -1.99 1.97 -21.80
C ASN A 196 -2.41 1.70 -23.26
N GLU A 197 -3.01 0.53 -23.53
CA GLU A 197 -3.43 0.14 -24.87
C GLU A 197 -4.60 0.99 -25.40
N TYR A 198 -5.61 1.24 -24.57
CA TYR A 198 -6.85 1.88 -25.02
C TYR A 198 -6.98 3.34 -24.61
N CYS A 199 -6.19 3.79 -23.63
CA CYS A 199 -6.42 5.08 -22.94
C CYS A 199 -5.12 5.82 -22.59
N GLY A 200 -3.96 5.28 -22.97
CA GLY A 200 -2.68 5.93 -22.81
C GLY A 200 -2.46 6.92 -23.95
N GLU A 201 -2.43 8.20 -23.61
CA GLU A 201 -1.70 9.21 -24.40
C GLU A 201 -0.24 9.25 -23.94
#